data_AF-A0A3L6ZTI4-F1
#
_entry.id   AF-A0A3L6ZTI4-F1
#
_cell.length_a   1.000
_cell.length_b   1.000
_cell.length_c   1.000
_cell.angle_alpha   90.00
_cell.angle_beta   90.00
_cell.angle_gamma   90.00
#
_symmetry.space_group_name_H-M   'P 1'
#
loop_
_entity.id
_entity.type
_entity.pdbx_description
1 polymer ?
#
loop_
_entity_poly.entity_id
_entity_poly.type
_entity_poly.pdbx_seq_one_letter_code
_entity_poly.pdbx_strand_id
1 'polypeptide(L)'
;MDYVETHYGNEGSVRLNYDLMNPQPNVTYVVTPDVTLPNGSKAEVGQGYDHVFVTDAQARTERMYVENLMPGDASRSSSVQGRVGREGTSFFGVPYEGGHLLQNWGGGGAEDINMAAMLREVNGNYEGSFGQLEGVLRSHVIGDGGVPGSVMLDVRPVFGADHPTVPELFEVRWQVDGGVVERVPFWNRN
;
A
#
# COMPACT_ATOMS: atom_id res chain seq x y z
N MET A 1 -8.47 20.47 6.40
CA MET A 1 -8.00 19.13 6.06
C MET A 1 -6.51 19.30 5.95
N ASP A 2 -5.78 18.74 6.91
CA ASP A 2 -4.34 18.93 7.00
C ASP A 2 -3.67 17.88 6.12
N TYR A 3 -2.65 18.29 5.39
CA TYR A 3 -1.88 17.39 4.55
C TYR A 3 -0.38 17.57 4.78
N VAL A 4 0.36 16.49 4.57
CA VAL A 4 1.81 16.44 4.71
C VAL A 4 2.38 15.90 3.40
N GLU A 5 3.19 16.70 2.71
CA GLU A 5 4.03 16.25 1.61
C GLU A 5 5.34 15.70 2.17
N THR A 6 5.72 14.49 1.74
CA THR A 6 6.92 13.82 2.27
C THR A 6 7.44 12.74 1.33
N HIS A 7 8.48 12.02 1.76
CA HIS A 7 9.07 10.89 1.07
C HIS A 7 9.18 9.68 2.00
N TYR A 8 9.24 8.48 1.45
CA TYR A 8 9.67 7.33 2.23
C TYR A 8 11.11 7.50 2.74
N GLY A 9 11.48 6.72 3.75
CA GLY A 9 12.88 6.56 4.13
C GLY A 9 13.68 5.89 3.01
N ASN A 10 14.88 6.40 2.72
CA ASN A 10 15.72 5.91 1.63
C ASN A 10 16.68 4.78 2.06
N GLU A 11 17.01 3.91 1.11
CA GLU A 11 18.08 2.92 1.26
C GLU A 11 19.45 3.63 1.39
N GLY A 12 20.21 3.28 2.44
CA GLY A 12 21.49 3.92 2.78
C GLY A 12 21.45 4.77 4.06
N SER A 13 20.26 5.16 4.52
CA SER A 13 20.03 5.66 5.87
C SER A 13 19.05 4.72 6.56
N VAL A 14 19.40 4.15 7.71
CA VAL A 14 18.55 3.18 8.45
C VAL A 14 17.34 3.87 9.10
N ARG A 15 16.74 4.87 8.45
CA ARG A 15 15.74 5.76 9.01
C ARG A 15 14.52 5.79 8.12
N LEU A 16 13.55 4.97 8.50
CA LEU A 16 12.16 5.10 8.10
C LEU A 16 11.69 6.54 8.38
N ASN A 17 10.79 7.04 7.54
CA ASN A 17 10.23 8.36 7.75
C ASN A 17 9.44 8.41 9.07
N TYR A 18 9.77 9.34 9.96
CA TYR A 18 9.16 9.41 11.29
C TYR A 18 7.65 9.67 11.23
N ASP A 19 7.19 10.53 10.32
CA ASP A 19 5.79 10.91 10.19
C ASP A 19 4.97 9.75 9.59
N LEU A 20 5.55 8.97 8.68
CA LEU A 20 4.92 7.78 8.11
C LEU A 20 4.96 6.57 9.06
N MET A 21 5.89 6.57 10.02
CA MET A 21 5.93 5.59 11.12
C MET A 21 4.97 5.93 12.26
N ASN A 22 4.67 7.21 12.46
CA ASN A 22 3.76 7.69 13.52
C ASN A 22 2.75 8.68 12.92
N PRO A 23 1.87 8.21 12.02
CA PRO A 23 0.94 9.10 11.37
C PRO A 23 0.02 9.77 12.39
N GLN A 24 -0.41 10.99 12.08
CA GLN A 24 -1.36 11.74 12.88
C GLN A 24 -2.79 11.39 12.45
N PRO A 25 -3.78 11.52 13.34
CA PRO A 25 -5.17 11.23 13.01
C PRO A 25 -5.76 12.29 12.06
N ASN A 26 -6.62 11.86 11.13
CA ASN A 26 -7.32 12.71 10.16
C ASN A 26 -6.39 13.54 9.25
N VAL A 27 -5.25 12.97 8.84
CA VAL A 27 -4.26 13.63 7.98
C VAL A 27 -4.16 12.91 6.64
N THR A 28 -3.92 13.67 5.58
CA THR A 28 -3.54 13.13 4.27
C THR A 28 -2.04 13.27 4.06
N TYR A 29 -1.37 12.14 3.85
CA TYR A 29 0.05 12.09 3.49
C TYR A 29 0.17 11.93 1.99
N VAL A 30 0.86 12.86 1.34
CA VAL A 30 1.21 12.79 -0.08
C VAL A 30 2.68 12.41 -0.14
N VAL A 31 2.96 11.16 -0.48
CA VAL A 31 4.31 10.60 -0.47
C VAL A 31 4.82 10.50 -1.90
N THR A 32 5.83 11.29 -2.24
CA THR A 32 6.48 11.17 -3.55
C THR A 32 7.45 9.99 -3.51
N PRO A 33 7.21 8.95 -4.31
CA PRO A 33 8.03 7.74 -4.26
C PRO A 33 9.37 7.93 -4.97
N ASP A 34 10.36 7.13 -4.57
CA ASP A 34 11.64 7.05 -5.28
C ASP A 34 11.53 6.12 -6.49
N VAL A 35 10.87 6.60 -7.54
CA VAL A 35 10.74 5.90 -8.83
C VAL A 35 11.41 6.70 -9.95
N THR A 36 11.87 5.99 -10.97
CA THR A 36 12.45 6.60 -12.17
C THR A 36 11.42 6.53 -13.30
N LEU A 37 11.10 7.70 -13.86
CA LEU A 37 10.13 7.85 -14.94
C LEU A 37 10.71 7.40 -16.29
N PRO A 38 9.89 7.15 -17.33
CA PRO A 38 10.37 6.68 -18.64
C PRO A 38 11.37 7.63 -19.31
N ASN A 39 11.31 8.93 -19.00
CA ASN A 39 12.25 9.94 -19.49
C ASN A 39 13.58 10.00 -18.70
N GLY A 40 13.75 9.14 -17.69
CA GLY A 40 14.93 9.07 -16.81
C GLY A 40 14.94 10.06 -15.64
N SER A 41 13.93 10.92 -15.49
CA SER A 41 13.82 11.80 -14.32
C SER A 41 13.25 11.06 -13.11
N LYS A 42 13.42 11.62 -11.92
CA LYS A 42 12.69 11.20 -10.73
C LYS A 42 11.28 11.77 -10.74
N ALA A 43 10.37 11.10 -10.05
CA ALA A 43 9.03 11.63 -9.80
C ALA A 43 9.13 12.88 -8.89
N GLU A 44 8.26 13.85 -9.16
CA GLU A 44 8.06 15.02 -8.30
C GLU A 44 6.59 15.09 -7.85
N VAL A 45 6.35 15.81 -6.75
CA VAL A 45 5.00 16.02 -6.19
C VAL A 45 4.06 16.55 -7.27
N GLY A 46 2.84 16.00 -7.32
CA GLY A 46 1.75 16.46 -8.16
C GLY A 46 1.82 15.97 -9.61
N GLN A 47 2.77 15.11 -9.96
CA GLN A 47 2.89 14.53 -11.30
C GLN A 47 1.97 13.33 -11.54
N GLY A 48 1.17 12.94 -10.53
CA GLY A 48 0.24 11.81 -10.62
C GLY A 48 0.88 10.45 -10.27
N TYR A 49 2.09 10.46 -9.73
CA TYR A 49 2.79 9.26 -9.21
C TYR A 49 2.82 9.22 -7.68
N ASP A 50 2.25 10.21 -7.00
CA ASP A 50 2.26 10.28 -5.55
C ASP A 50 1.43 9.17 -4.92
N HIS A 51 1.95 8.63 -3.82
CA HIS A 51 1.24 7.68 -2.99
C HIS A 51 0.51 8.46 -1.90
N VAL A 52 -0.81 8.49 -1.99
CA VAL A 52 -1.67 9.22 -1.08
C VAL A 52 -2.20 8.28 -0.01
N PHE A 53 -1.87 8.56 1.25
CA PHE A 53 -2.40 7.83 2.40
C PHE A 53 -3.30 8.75 3.20
N VAL A 54 -4.51 8.30 3.52
CA VAL A 54 -5.44 9.02 4.39
C VAL A 54 -5.58 8.25 5.69
N THR A 55 -5.44 8.95 6.80
CA THR A 55 -5.65 8.38 8.13
C THR A 55 -6.97 8.80 8.74
N ASP A 56 -7.54 7.90 9.55
CA ASP A 56 -8.76 8.16 10.32
C ASP A 56 -8.47 8.83 11.68
N ALA A 57 -9.51 8.99 12.50
CA ALA A 57 -9.41 9.60 13.82
C ALA A 57 -8.55 8.82 14.84
N GLN A 58 -8.19 7.57 14.54
CA GLN A 58 -7.29 6.74 15.33
C GLN A 58 -5.90 6.64 14.69
N ALA A 59 -5.61 7.47 13.69
CA ALA A 59 -4.36 7.48 12.93
C ALA A 59 -4.09 6.19 12.14
N ARG A 60 -5.12 5.40 11.84
CA ARG A 60 -5.00 4.20 10.99
C ARG A 60 -5.17 4.60 9.55
N THR A 61 -4.44 3.97 8.64
CA THR A 61 -4.65 4.18 7.20
C THR A 61 -5.99 3.61 6.78
N GLU A 62 -6.93 4.49 6.42
CA GLU A 62 -8.25 4.12 5.89
C GLU A 62 -8.29 4.14 4.35
N ARG A 63 -7.28 4.74 3.72
CA ARG A 63 -7.11 4.73 2.27
C ARG A 63 -5.65 4.85 1.87
N MET A 64 -5.23 4.02 0.93
CA MET A 64 -4.06 4.22 0.09
C MET A 64 -4.55 4.45 -1.35
N TYR A 65 -4.00 5.44 -2.03
CA TYR A 65 -4.34 5.77 -3.40
C TYR A 65 -3.10 6.14 -4.21
N VAL A 66 -3.05 5.70 -5.47
CA VAL A 66 -2.08 6.17 -6.46
C VAL A 66 -2.79 6.25 -7.82
N GLU A 67 -2.62 7.37 -8.52
CA GLU A 67 -3.23 7.59 -9.84
C GLU A 67 -2.50 6.79 -10.92
N ASN A 68 -1.17 6.83 -10.92
CA ASN A 68 -0.33 6.11 -11.86
C ASN A 68 0.73 5.31 -11.11
N LEU A 69 0.50 3.99 -10.98
CA LEU A 69 1.52 3.07 -10.50
C LEU A 69 2.75 3.09 -11.41
N MET A 70 3.93 3.10 -10.80
CA MET A 70 5.21 3.05 -11.49
C MET A 70 6.09 1.95 -10.92
N PRO A 71 6.93 1.30 -11.74
CA PRO A 71 7.95 0.39 -11.23
C PRO A 71 8.91 1.14 -10.30
N GLY A 72 9.11 0.58 -9.12
CA GLY A 72 10.02 1.07 -8.11
C GLY A 72 10.66 -0.10 -7.36
N ASP A 73 11.59 0.25 -6.48
CA ASP A 73 12.22 -0.69 -5.57
C ASP A 73 12.40 0.01 -4.22
N ALA A 74 11.36 -0.03 -3.40
CA ALA A 74 11.41 0.57 -2.08
C ALA A 74 12.17 -0.33 -1.10
N SER A 75 12.53 0.18 0.08
CA SER A 75 13.06 -0.67 1.15
C SER A 75 11.95 -1.52 1.79
N ARG A 76 12.33 -2.65 2.41
CA ARG A 76 11.45 -3.48 3.25
C ARG A 76 11.94 -3.47 4.69
N SER A 77 11.04 -3.49 5.66
CA SER A 77 11.35 -3.61 7.09
C SER A 77 10.73 -4.85 7.70
N SER A 78 11.55 -5.88 7.95
CA SER A 78 11.11 -7.11 8.62
C SER A 78 10.62 -6.85 10.06
N SER A 79 11.17 -5.83 10.71
CA SER A 79 10.74 -5.41 12.06
C SER A 79 9.31 -4.86 12.06
N VAL A 80 9.00 -3.95 11.11
CA VAL A 80 7.66 -3.38 10.97
C VAL A 80 6.65 -4.44 10.55
N GLN A 81 6.95 -5.19 9.48
CA GLN A 81 6.08 -6.27 9.01
C GLN A 81 5.80 -7.30 10.10
N GLY A 82 6.85 -7.70 10.85
CA GLY A 82 6.72 -8.65 11.95
C GLY A 82 5.90 -8.09 13.11
N ARG A 83 6.03 -6.80 13.45
CA ARG A 83 5.22 -6.16 14.50
C ARG A 83 3.74 -6.14 14.11
N VAL A 84 3.43 -5.63 12.92
CA VAL A 84 2.05 -5.50 12.42
C VAL A 84 1.39 -6.88 12.24
N GLY A 85 2.10 -7.86 11.68
CA GLY A 85 1.58 -9.23 11.56
C GLY A 85 1.33 -9.92 12.91
N ARG A 86 2.21 -9.70 13.89
CA ARG A 86 2.00 -10.23 15.26
C ARG A 86 0.77 -9.65 15.93
N GLU A 87 0.42 -8.40 15.65
CA GLU A 87 -0.80 -7.78 16.18
C GLU A 87 -2.06 -8.52 15.69
N GLY A 88 -2.18 -8.73 14.38
CA GLY A 88 -3.27 -9.53 13.81
C GLY A 88 -3.31 -10.96 14.35
N THR A 89 -2.14 -11.61 14.42
CA THR A 89 -2.02 -12.99 14.92
C THR A 89 -2.43 -13.10 16.38
N SER A 90 -2.04 -12.15 17.21
CA SER A 90 -2.39 -12.14 18.64
C SER A 90 -3.89 -11.95 18.85
N PHE A 91 -4.53 -11.23 17.94
CA PHE A 91 -5.96 -10.95 18.02
C PHE A 91 -6.81 -12.18 17.63
N PHE A 92 -6.55 -12.77 16.47
CA PHE A 92 -7.40 -13.83 15.90
C PHE A 92 -6.89 -15.26 16.16
N GLY A 93 -5.67 -15.42 16.68
CA GLY A 93 -5.06 -16.73 16.93
C GLY A 93 -4.70 -17.51 15.66
N VAL A 94 -4.76 -16.87 14.49
CA VAL A 94 -4.35 -17.44 13.18
C VAL A 94 -3.23 -16.61 12.56
N PRO A 95 -2.45 -17.14 11.61
CA PRO A 95 -1.30 -16.41 11.07
C PRO A 95 -1.67 -15.16 10.24
N TYR A 96 -1.24 -14.00 10.71
CA TYR A 96 -1.23 -12.73 9.97
C TYR A 96 0.19 -12.29 9.67
N GLU A 97 0.33 -11.52 8.59
CA GLU A 97 1.56 -10.86 8.16
C GLU A 97 1.35 -9.34 8.19
N GLY A 98 2.44 -8.57 8.24
CA GLY A 98 2.39 -7.14 7.95
C GLY A 98 2.37 -6.98 6.42
N GLY A 99 1.18 -6.94 5.85
CA GLY A 99 0.97 -6.78 4.41
C GLY A 99 1.09 -5.32 4.01
N HIS A 100 1.67 -5.07 2.82
CA HIS A 100 1.71 -3.72 2.29
C HIS A 100 0.34 -3.38 1.67
N LEU A 101 -0.12 -2.14 1.83
CA LEU A 101 -1.27 -1.63 1.07
C LEU A 101 -0.85 -1.29 -0.35
N LEU A 102 0.32 -0.70 -0.49
CA LEU A 102 1.00 -0.45 -1.76
C LEU A 102 2.32 -1.21 -1.80
N GLN A 103 2.47 -2.03 -2.83
CA GLN A 103 3.60 -2.94 -2.89
C GLN A 103 4.93 -2.27 -3.16
N ASN A 104 5.96 -2.94 -2.66
CA ASN A 104 7.35 -2.57 -2.80
C ASN A 104 7.81 -2.40 -4.27
N TRP A 105 7.34 -3.27 -5.18
CA TRP A 105 7.63 -3.16 -6.61
C TRP A 105 7.01 -1.92 -7.26
N GLY A 106 5.98 -1.35 -6.63
CA GLY A 106 5.33 -0.10 -7.01
C GLY A 106 5.92 1.11 -6.28
N GLY A 107 7.07 0.96 -5.61
CA GLY A 107 7.70 2.01 -4.82
C GLY A 107 7.08 2.22 -3.42
N GLY A 108 6.20 1.33 -2.96
CA GLY A 108 5.61 1.42 -1.62
C GLY A 108 6.61 1.11 -0.51
N GLY A 109 6.83 2.08 0.39
CA GLY A 109 7.78 2.00 1.49
C GLY A 109 7.37 1.06 2.63
N ALA A 110 8.30 0.89 3.58
CA ALA A 110 8.22 -0.05 4.69
C ALA A 110 7.57 0.52 5.96
N GLU A 111 7.07 1.74 5.89
CA GLU A 111 6.52 2.48 7.02
C GLU A 111 5.13 2.00 7.44
N ASP A 112 4.78 2.25 8.70
CA ASP A 112 3.50 1.79 9.31
C ASP A 112 2.28 2.28 8.53
N ILE A 113 2.30 3.49 7.98
CA ILE A 113 1.19 4.02 7.18
C ILE A 113 0.87 3.16 5.94
N ASN A 114 1.84 2.43 5.41
CA ASN A 114 1.67 1.56 4.24
C ASN A 114 1.49 0.09 4.65
N MET A 115 1.33 -0.20 5.94
CA MET A 115 1.29 -1.55 6.48
C MET A 115 -0.04 -1.82 7.16
N ALA A 116 -0.59 -3.01 6.96
CA ALA A 116 -1.76 -3.49 7.70
C ALA A 116 -1.59 -4.96 8.10
N ALA A 117 -2.21 -5.35 9.20
CA ALA A 117 -2.30 -6.75 9.56
C ALA A 117 -3.18 -7.47 8.53
N MET A 118 -2.57 -8.35 7.74
CA MET A 118 -3.22 -9.04 6.62
C MET A 118 -3.07 -10.54 6.78
N LEU A 119 -4.17 -11.29 6.65
CA LEU A 119 -4.16 -12.74 6.66
C LEU A 119 -3.19 -13.26 5.61
N ARG A 120 -2.48 -14.34 5.94
CA ARG A 120 -1.52 -14.94 5.02
C ARG A 120 -2.16 -15.38 3.70
N GLU A 121 -3.41 -15.88 3.72
CA GLU A 121 -4.12 -16.22 2.48
C GLU A 121 -4.44 -14.99 1.61
N VAL A 122 -4.62 -13.82 2.22
CA VAL A 122 -4.88 -12.55 1.51
C VAL A 122 -3.57 -11.95 0.98
N ASN A 123 -2.53 -11.90 1.81
CA ASN A 123 -1.23 -11.29 1.49
C ASN A 123 -0.39 -12.14 0.52
N GLY A 124 -0.58 -13.46 0.51
CA GLY A 124 0.18 -14.39 -0.32
C GLY A 124 -0.18 -14.31 -1.82
N ASN A 125 0.51 -15.11 -2.63
CA ASN A 125 0.25 -15.24 -4.07
C ASN A 125 -0.54 -16.54 -4.35
N TYR A 126 -1.85 -16.49 -4.15
CA TYR A 126 -2.78 -17.59 -4.33
C TYR A 126 -3.96 -17.14 -5.20
N GLU A 127 -4.70 -18.07 -5.80
CA GLU A 127 -5.87 -17.71 -6.58
C GLU A 127 -6.89 -16.93 -5.75
N GLY A 128 -7.25 -15.73 -6.21
CA GLY A 128 -8.17 -14.83 -5.52
C GLY A 128 -7.57 -14.03 -4.37
N SER A 129 -6.25 -14.09 -4.14
CA SER A 129 -5.58 -13.29 -3.11
C SER A 129 -5.23 -11.88 -3.60
N PHE A 130 -4.96 -10.97 -2.67
CA PHE A 130 -4.51 -9.62 -3.02
C PHE A 130 -3.12 -9.67 -3.67
N GLY A 131 -2.22 -10.53 -3.17
CA GLY A 131 -0.90 -10.73 -3.77
C GLY A 131 -0.92 -11.24 -5.22
N GLN A 132 -1.95 -12.02 -5.61
CA GLN A 132 -2.11 -12.40 -7.02
C GLN A 132 -2.54 -11.19 -7.87
N LEU A 133 -3.49 -10.39 -7.40
CA LEU A 133 -3.92 -9.17 -8.10
C LEU A 133 -2.72 -8.24 -8.33
N GLU A 134 -1.88 -8.03 -7.33
CA GLU A 134 -0.67 -7.22 -7.44
C GLU A 134 0.29 -7.71 -8.52
N GLY A 135 0.44 -9.04 -8.66
CA GLY A 135 1.20 -9.64 -9.75
C GLY A 135 0.63 -9.29 -11.12
N VAL A 136 -0.69 -9.32 -11.27
CA VAL A 136 -1.39 -8.93 -12.51
C VAL A 136 -1.17 -7.46 -12.82
N LEU A 137 -1.36 -6.57 -11.83
CA LEU A 137 -1.14 -5.13 -11.99
C LEU A 137 0.31 -4.83 -12.35
N ARG A 138 1.27 -5.49 -11.70
CA ARG A 138 2.70 -5.36 -12.02
C ARG A 138 2.98 -5.69 -13.47
N SER A 139 2.50 -6.84 -13.96
CA SER A 139 2.71 -7.26 -15.35
C SER A 139 2.15 -6.24 -16.35
N HIS A 140 1.03 -5.58 -16.05
CA HIS A 140 0.52 -4.48 -16.88
C HIS A 140 1.42 -3.24 -16.84
N VAL A 141 1.84 -2.81 -15.66
CA VAL A 141 2.71 -1.63 -15.49
C VAL A 141 4.06 -1.82 -16.17
N ILE A 142 4.65 -3.02 -16.13
CA ILE A 142 5.95 -3.29 -16.80
C ILE A 142 5.81 -3.73 -18.26
N GLY A 143 4.59 -4.02 -18.73
CA GLY A 143 4.32 -4.47 -20.09
C GLY A 143 4.78 -5.90 -20.38
N ASP A 144 4.68 -6.84 -19.44
CA ASP A 144 5.01 -8.25 -19.67
C ASP A 144 4.14 -8.82 -20.81
N GLY A 145 4.75 -8.97 -22.00
CA GLY A 145 4.07 -9.45 -23.20
C GLY A 145 3.37 -8.35 -24.02
N GLY A 146 3.62 -7.06 -23.75
CA GLY A 146 2.97 -5.94 -24.44
C GLY A 146 3.65 -4.59 -24.22
N VAL A 147 2.87 -3.51 -24.32
CA VAL A 147 3.31 -2.15 -24.00
C VAL A 147 2.93 -1.84 -22.55
N PRO A 148 3.82 -1.22 -21.75
CA PRO A 148 3.49 -0.71 -20.43
C PRO A 148 2.20 0.12 -20.42
N GLY A 149 1.29 -0.18 -19.50
CA GLY A 149 0.04 0.54 -19.29
C GLY A 149 0.06 1.41 -18.04
N SER A 150 -0.98 2.24 -17.89
CA SER A 150 -1.26 3.02 -16.67
C SER A 150 -2.21 2.26 -15.75
N VAL A 151 -1.95 2.32 -14.45
CA VAL A 151 -2.81 1.71 -13.44
C VAL A 151 -3.06 2.67 -12.29
N MET A 152 -4.33 2.99 -12.04
CA MET A 152 -4.79 3.58 -10.78
C MET A 152 -5.09 2.47 -9.78
N LEU A 153 -4.73 2.67 -8.52
CA LEU A 153 -5.01 1.74 -7.42
C LEU A 153 -5.53 2.50 -6.19
N ASP A 154 -6.66 2.05 -5.63
CA ASP A 154 -7.28 2.55 -4.40
C ASP A 154 -7.53 1.36 -3.46
N VAL A 155 -6.82 1.31 -2.34
CA VAL A 155 -6.94 0.25 -1.32
C VAL A 155 -7.49 0.86 -0.04
N ARG A 156 -8.60 0.33 0.47
CA ARG A 156 -9.27 0.81 1.68
C ARG A 156 -9.39 -0.30 2.70
N PRO A 157 -8.53 -0.32 3.73
CA PRO A 157 -8.74 -1.15 4.89
C PRO A 157 -10.04 -0.73 5.60
N VAL A 158 -10.94 -1.69 5.85
CA VAL A 158 -12.20 -1.45 6.56
C VAL A 158 -12.10 -2.07 7.93
N PHE A 159 -12.16 -1.23 8.97
CA PHE A 159 -12.06 -1.66 10.36
C PHE A 159 -13.43 -1.86 10.99
N GLY A 160 -13.60 -2.99 11.67
CA GLY A 160 -14.78 -3.29 12.46
C GLY A 160 -14.82 -2.57 13.80
N ALA A 161 -16.00 -2.57 14.43
CA ALA A 161 -16.15 -2.09 15.80
C ALA A 161 -15.41 -3.00 16.82
N ASP A 162 -15.35 -4.30 16.53
CA ASP A 162 -14.75 -5.30 17.41
C ASP A 162 -13.22 -5.35 17.31
N HIS A 163 -12.65 -4.88 16.19
CA HIS A 163 -11.24 -5.03 15.83
C HIS A 163 -10.66 -3.69 15.37
N PRO A 164 -10.42 -2.75 16.31
CA PRO A 164 -10.10 -1.38 15.94
C PRO A 164 -8.68 -1.21 15.39
N THR A 165 -7.86 -2.25 15.26
CA THR A 165 -6.51 -2.12 14.67
C THR A 165 -6.22 -3.12 13.57
N VAL A 166 -7.09 -4.11 13.36
CA VAL A 166 -6.97 -5.11 12.29
C VAL A 166 -8.15 -4.94 11.34
N PRO A 167 -7.94 -4.68 10.04
CA PRO A 167 -9.05 -4.56 9.09
C PRO A 167 -9.84 -5.87 9.01
N GLU A 168 -11.16 -5.79 8.86
CA GLU A 168 -12.01 -6.96 8.56
C GLU A 168 -11.95 -7.35 7.08
N LEU A 169 -11.69 -6.37 6.21
CA LEU A 169 -11.49 -6.56 4.78
C LEU A 169 -10.67 -5.41 4.20
N PHE A 170 -10.18 -5.62 2.98
CA PHE A 170 -9.61 -4.58 2.13
C PHE A 170 -10.51 -4.40 0.91
N GLU A 171 -11.11 -3.21 0.74
CA GLU A 171 -11.76 -2.88 -0.52
C GLU A 171 -10.69 -2.38 -1.49
N VAL A 172 -10.46 -3.14 -2.56
CA VAL A 172 -9.48 -2.77 -3.57
C VAL A 172 -10.21 -2.38 -4.84
N ARG A 173 -9.83 -1.24 -5.41
CA ARG A 173 -10.30 -0.77 -6.71
C ARG A 173 -9.10 -0.44 -7.57
N TRP A 174 -9.21 -0.75 -8.85
CA TRP A 174 -8.17 -0.40 -9.79
C TRP A 174 -8.77 -0.07 -11.16
N GLN A 175 -8.00 0.66 -11.96
CA GLN A 175 -8.37 1.01 -13.32
C GLN A 175 -7.13 0.91 -14.19
N VAL A 176 -7.24 0.16 -15.29
CA VAL A 176 -6.18 0.05 -16.31
C VAL A 176 -6.52 1.00 -17.45
N ASP A 177 -5.56 1.81 -17.86
CA ASP A 177 -5.64 2.66 -19.07
C ASP A 177 -6.90 3.52 -19.18
N GLY A 178 -7.36 4.05 -18.04
CA GLY A 178 -8.58 4.88 -17.96
C GLY A 178 -9.87 4.11 -18.29
N GLY A 179 -9.83 2.78 -18.30
CA GLY A 179 -10.95 1.89 -18.62
C GLY A 179 -12.01 1.79 -17.52
N VAL A 180 -12.62 0.62 -17.37
CA VAL A 180 -13.61 0.40 -16.30
C VAL A 180 -12.89 0.28 -14.95
N VAL A 181 -13.45 0.90 -13.91
CA VAL A 181 -12.97 0.71 -12.53
C VAL A 181 -13.48 -0.64 -12.03
N GLU A 182 -12.54 -1.54 -11.79
CA GLU A 182 -12.79 -2.84 -11.16
C GLU A 182 -12.81 -2.68 -9.64
N ARG A 183 -13.52 -3.58 -8.94
CA ARG A 183 -13.58 -3.60 -7.47
C ARG A 183 -13.71 -5.01 -6.94
N VAL A 184 -12.84 -5.37 -6.00
CA VAL A 184 -12.90 -6.65 -5.29
C VAL A 184 -12.66 -6.41 -3.79
N PRO A 185 -13.50 -6.98 -2.90
CA PRO A 185 -13.20 -7.06 -1.49
C PRO A 185 -12.33 -8.29 -1.19
N PHE A 186 -11.27 -8.09 -0.42
CA PHE A 186 -10.48 -9.19 0.16
C PHE A 186 -10.80 -9.31 1.64
N TRP A 187 -11.52 -10.38 2.01
CA TRP A 187 -11.90 -10.62 3.39
C TRP A 187 -10.69 -11.01 4.23
N ASN A 188 -10.49 -10.30 5.32
CA ASN A 188 -9.35 -10.46 6.22
C ASN A 188 -9.78 -11.22 7.49
N ARG A 189 -10.58 -12.26 7.31
CA ARG A 189 -11.04 -13.17 8.36
C ARG A 189 -11.31 -14.55 7.74
N ASN A 190 -11.11 -15.59 8.54
CA ASN A 190 -11.55 -16.95 8.22
C ASN A 190 -12.99 -17.20 8.67
#